data_AF-A0A928WY60-F1
#
_entry.id   AF-A0A928WY60-F1
#
_cell.length_a   1.000
_cell.length_b   1.000
_cell.length_c   1.000
_cell.angle_alpha   90.00
_cell.angle_beta   90.00
_cell.angle_gamma   90.00
#
_symmetry.space_group_name_H-M   'P 1'
#
loop_
_entity.id
_entity.type
_entity.pdbx_description
1 polymer ?
#
loop_
_entity_poly.entity_id
_entity_poly.type
_entity_poly.pdbx_seq_one_letter_code
_entity_poly.pdbx_strand_id
1 'polypeptide(L)'
;MSNNSASINTGGGAMSMTNSAVGQGNEVSNNQSIASTTSSESDISERDDLLEALQKLLTDLSKAEDIPPDDSKDLRYSTEEAIDAARAQPPKKTRVVDKLTSIQKTLESLKNSAGSAVALGSLTKKILVAAGTLL
;
A
#
# COMPACT_ATOMS: atom_id res chain seq x y z
N MET A 1 24.45 -57.67 27.60
CA MET A 1 24.35 -56.69 28.70
C MET A 1 25.74 -56.11 28.95
N SER A 2 26.01 -54.90 28.46
CA SER A 2 27.11 -54.03 28.92
C SER A 2 26.79 -52.59 28.55
N ASN A 3 27.08 -51.71 29.50
CA ASN A 3 26.68 -50.30 29.63
C ASN A 3 27.18 -49.38 28.52
N ASN A 4 26.42 -48.32 28.23
CA ASN A 4 27.04 -47.01 28.02
C ASN A 4 26.15 -45.90 28.57
N SER A 5 26.63 -45.27 29.63
CA SER A 5 26.05 -44.10 30.30
C SER A 5 26.75 -42.85 29.79
N ALA A 6 26.00 -41.82 29.41
CA ALA A 6 26.41 -40.41 29.56
C ALA A 6 25.23 -39.48 29.24
N SER A 7 24.45 -39.15 30.26
CA SER A 7 23.63 -37.94 30.27
C SER A 7 24.52 -36.78 30.71
N ILE A 8 24.77 -35.81 29.83
CA ILE A 8 25.29 -34.48 30.20
C ILE A 8 24.60 -33.46 29.29
N ASN A 9 23.51 -32.86 29.76
CA ASN A 9 23.02 -31.59 29.24
C ASN A 9 22.96 -30.63 30.42
N THR A 10 24.11 -30.00 30.67
CA THR A 10 24.30 -29.02 31.74
C THR A 10 24.77 -27.73 31.10
N GLY A 11 24.06 -26.65 31.41
CA GLY A 11 24.46 -25.28 31.11
C GLY A 11 23.77 -24.73 29.87
N GLY A 12 23.14 -23.57 29.90
CA GLY A 12 23.07 -22.57 30.94
C GLY A 12 22.33 -21.39 30.32
N GLY A 13 21.50 -20.73 31.12
CA GLY A 13 20.84 -19.50 30.69
C GLY A 13 21.89 -18.45 30.32
N ALA A 14 21.65 -17.75 29.22
CA ALA A 14 22.31 -16.48 28.94
C ALA A 14 21.21 -15.43 28.78
N MET A 15 21.08 -14.63 29.83
CA MET A 15 20.25 -13.44 29.92
C MET A 15 20.72 -12.45 28.85
N SER A 16 19.79 -11.94 28.05
CA SER A 16 20.07 -10.87 27.09
C SER A 16 20.38 -9.59 27.85
N MET A 17 21.67 -9.22 27.93
CA MET A 17 22.12 -7.93 28.44
C MET A 17 22.49 -7.05 27.26
N THR A 18 21.67 -6.04 26.99
CA THR A 18 22.02 -4.89 26.16
C THR A 18 23.22 -4.16 26.76
N ASN A 19 24.29 -3.99 25.99
CA ASN A 19 25.30 -2.98 26.31
C ASN A 19 25.90 -2.38 25.03
N SER A 20 25.49 -1.15 24.73
CA SER A 20 26.07 -0.27 23.71
C SER A 20 27.40 0.30 24.21
N ALA A 21 28.50 0.15 23.46
CA ALA A 21 29.68 1.00 23.58
C ALA A 21 30.63 0.89 22.36
N VAL A 22 30.62 1.94 21.54
CA VAL A 22 31.75 2.73 21.01
C VAL A 22 33.06 2.02 20.63
N GLY A 23 33.50 2.20 19.36
CA GLY A 23 34.93 2.38 19.07
C GLY A 23 35.47 1.86 17.72
N GLN A 24 35.42 2.72 16.69
CA GLN A 24 36.44 2.99 15.66
C GLN A 24 37.28 1.86 15.01
N GLY A 25 37.26 1.83 13.68
CA GLY A 25 38.45 1.54 12.85
C GLY A 25 38.22 0.68 11.60
N ASN A 26 38.04 1.35 10.44
CA ASN A 26 38.52 1.03 9.07
C ASN A 26 38.97 -0.44 8.80
N GLU A 27 38.49 -1.22 7.82
CA GLU A 27 38.56 -1.01 6.36
C GLU A 27 37.62 -1.96 5.56
N VAL A 28 37.00 -1.42 4.51
CA VAL A 28 36.61 -2.02 3.20
C VAL A 28 36.06 -3.47 3.15
N SER A 29 34.75 -3.60 2.88
CA SER A 29 34.25 -4.50 1.83
C SER A 29 32.79 -4.20 1.45
N ASN A 30 32.59 -4.12 0.14
CA ASN A 30 31.33 -3.90 -0.54
C ASN A 30 30.21 -4.88 -0.14
N ASN A 31 29.00 -4.34 -0.23
CA ASN A 31 27.77 -4.99 -0.70
C ASN A 31 26.72 -5.42 0.35
N GLN A 32 25.66 -4.61 0.35
CA GLN A 32 24.24 -4.96 0.47
C GLN A 32 23.66 -5.42 1.81
N SER A 33 22.47 -4.83 2.04
CA SER A 33 21.44 -5.23 3.00
C SER A 33 21.86 -4.92 4.44
N ILE A 34 21.36 -3.86 5.06
CA ILE A 34 19.96 -3.81 5.49
C ILE A 34 19.47 -2.36 5.32
N ALA A 35 18.70 -2.11 4.25
CA ALA A 35 17.69 -1.06 4.29
C ALA A 35 16.66 -1.52 5.31
N SER A 36 16.94 -1.26 6.58
CA SER A 36 16.01 -1.48 7.67
C SER A 36 14.75 -0.70 7.33
N THR A 37 13.67 -1.44 7.15
CA THR A 37 12.32 -1.00 6.83
C THR A 37 11.82 -0.02 7.87
N THR A 38 12.24 1.24 7.77
CA THR A 38 11.42 2.36 8.22
C THR A 38 10.39 2.57 7.12
N SER A 39 9.32 1.76 7.14
CA SER A 39 8.03 2.25 6.63
C SER A 39 7.76 3.49 7.48
N SER A 40 8.16 4.65 6.98
CA SER A 40 8.22 5.87 7.77
C SER A 40 6.78 6.25 8.10
N GLU A 41 6.51 6.87 9.24
CA GLU A 41 5.14 7.29 9.60
C GLU A 41 4.48 8.12 8.47
N SER A 42 5.30 8.80 7.65
CA SER A 42 4.91 9.44 6.39
C SER A 42 4.28 8.49 5.36
N ASP A 43 4.85 7.30 5.13
CA ASP A 43 4.31 6.29 4.20
C ASP A 43 2.93 5.76 4.67
N ILE A 44 2.73 5.71 5.99
CA ILE A 44 1.45 5.28 6.60
C ILE A 44 0.40 6.37 6.41
N SER A 45 0.75 7.63 6.70
CA SER A 45 -0.17 8.77 6.56
C SER A 45 -0.59 8.97 5.09
N GLU A 46 0.34 8.88 4.15
CA GLU A 46 0.05 9.01 2.71
C GLU A 46 -0.83 7.86 2.19
N ARG A 47 -0.65 6.65 2.72
CA ARG A 47 -1.50 5.50 2.41
C ARG A 47 -2.90 5.67 2.97
N ASP A 48 -3.04 6.17 4.20
CA ASP A 48 -4.35 6.40 4.82
C ASP A 48 -5.11 7.51 4.09
N ASP A 49 -4.45 8.60 3.70
CA ASP A 49 -5.02 9.67 2.87
C ASP A 49 -5.48 9.14 1.50
N LEU A 50 -4.67 8.28 0.84
CA LEU A 50 -5.06 7.62 -0.39
C LEU A 50 -6.30 6.73 -0.21
N LEU A 51 -6.34 5.96 0.89
CA LEU A 51 -7.47 5.08 1.20
C LEU A 51 -8.75 5.87 1.48
N GLU A 52 -8.67 6.98 2.21
CA GLU A 52 -9.80 7.88 2.44
C GLU A 52 -10.31 8.46 1.12
N ALA A 53 -9.41 8.92 0.26
CA ALA A 53 -9.80 9.50 -1.02
C ALA A 53 -10.45 8.47 -1.96
N LEU A 54 -9.96 7.22 -1.97
CA LEU A 54 -10.58 6.11 -2.70
C LEU A 54 -11.97 5.74 -2.14
N GLN A 55 -12.14 5.72 -0.81
CA GLN A 55 -13.43 5.48 -0.18
C GLN A 55 -14.43 6.60 -0.48
N LYS A 56 -13.96 7.85 -0.52
CA LYS A 56 -14.76 8.98 -0.95
C LYS A 56 -15.19 8.85 -2.41
N LEU A 57 -14.29 8.45 -3.31
CA LEU A 57 -14.64 8.18 -4.71
C LEU A 57 -15.71 7.09 -4.84
N LEU A 58 -15.59 5.98 -4.11
CA LEU A 58 -16.59 4.92 -4.08
C LEU A 58 -17.96 5.42 -3.59
N THR A 59 -17.95 6.27 -2.55
CA THR A 59 -19.16 6.88 -2.01
C THR A 59 -19.80 7.85 -3.00
N ASP A 60 -19.01 8.68 -3.68
CA ASP A 60 -19.54 9.63 -4.65
C ASP A 60 -20.06 8.92 -5.91
N LEU A 61 -19.39 7.85 -6.36
CA LEU A 61 -19.89 6.93 -7.40
C LEU A 61 -21.22 6.30 -6.99
N SER A 62 -21.43 6.02 -5.71
CA SER A 62 -22.67 5.43 -5.24
C SER A 62 -23.89 6.35 -5.36
N LYS A 63 -23.65 7.66 -5.40
CA LYS A 63 -24.66 8.73 -5.48
C LYS A 63 -24.85 9.28 -6.90
N ALA A 64 -24.00 8.86 -7.85
CA ALA A 64 -24.04 9.31 -9.23
C ALA A 64 -25.12 8.55 -10.03
N GLU A 65 -26.38 8.96 -9.87
CA GLU A 65 -27.55 8.35 -10.52
C GLU A 65 -27.59 8.59 -12.04
N ASP A 66 -26.86 9.59 -12.53
CA ASP A 66 -26.74 9.94 -13.95
C ASP A 66 -25.69 9.10 -14.70
N ILE A 67 -24.90 8.28 -14.00
CA ILE A 67 -24.00 7.32 -14.63
C ILE A 67 -24.78 6.03 -14.98
N PRO A 68 -24.63 5.50 -16.21
CA PRO A 68 -25.26 4.25 -16.59
C PRO A 68 -24.96 3.11 -15.59
N PRO A 69 -25.94 2.25 -15.25
CA PRO A 69 -25.74 1.21 -14.23
C PRO A 69 -24.57 0.28 -14.48
N ASP A 70 -24.33 -0.10 -15.74
CA ASP A 70 -23.22 -0.97 -16.14
C ASP A 70 -21.86 -0.29 -15.87
N ASP A 71 -21.70 0.96 -16.32
CA ASP A 71 -20.49 1.75 -16.07
C ASP A 71 -20.30 2.03 -14.58
N SER A 72 -21.38 2.35 -13.86
CA SER A 72 -21.35 2.59 -12.40
C SER A 72 -20.84 1.37 -11.64
N LYS A 73 -21.30 0.17 -12.03
CA LYS A 73 -20.85 -1.10 -11.47
C LYS A 73 -19.36 -1.32 -11.74
N ASP A 74 -18.90 -1.12 -12.97
CA ASP A 74 -17.50 -1.31 -13.35
C ASP A 74 -16.57 -0.31 -12.67
N LEU A 75 -17.00 0.95 -12.53
CA LEU A 75 -16.30 2.01 -11.81
C LEU A 75 -16.17 1.69 -10.32
N ARG A 76 -17.25 1.24 -9.68
CA ARG A 76 -17.25 0.80 -8.27
C ARG A 76 -16.31 -0.38 -8.06
N TYR A 77 -16.44 -1.43 -8.88
CA TYR A 77 -15.58 -2.60 -8.82
C TYR A 77 -14.10 -2.23 -8.98
N SER A 78 -13.77 -1.37 -9.95
CA SER A 78 -12.40 -0.89 -10.15
C SER A 78 -11.89 -0.08 -8.95
N THR A 79 -12.76 0.69 -8.31
CA THR A 79 -12.42 1.48 -7.11
C THR A 79 -12.17 0.58 -5.90
N GLU A 80 -12.99 -0.47 -5.72
CA GLU A 80 -12.79 -1.50 -4.69
C GLU A 80 -11.46 -2.24 -4.90
N GLU A 81 -11.14 -2.65 -6.12
CA GLU A 81 -9.84 -3.27 -6.43
C GLU A 81 -8.66 -2.33 -6.16
N ALA A 82 -8.83 -1.01 -6.38
CA ALA A 82 -7.80 -0.02 -6.04
C ALA A 82 -7.62 0.11 -4.52
N ILE A 83 -8.70 0.08 -3.74
CA ILE A 83 -8.66 0.05 -2.27
C ILE A 83 -7.93 -1.18 -1.78
N ASP A 84 -8.26 -2.37 -2.31
CA ASP A 84 -7.62 -3.62 -1.91
C ASP A 84 -6.12 -3.62 -2.26
N ALA A 85 -5.76 -3.07 -3.43
CA ALA A 85 -4.37 -2.91 -3.82
C ALA A 85 -3.59 -1.93 -2.92
N ALA A 86 -4.20 -0.83 -2.50
CA ALA A 86 -3.63 0.12 -1.54
C ALA A 86 -3.54 -0.47 -0.12
N ARG A 87 -4.47 -1.38 0.25
CA ARG A 87 -4.46 -2.09 1.54
C ARG A 87 -3.45 -3.23 1.62
N ALA A 88 -2.98 -3.78 0.49
CA ALA A 88 -1.99 -4.85 0.48
C ALA A 88 -0.70 -4.48 1.24
N GLN A 89 0.02 -5.49 1.73
CA GLN A 89 1.35 -5.33 2.34
C GLN A 89 2.38 -6.22 1.61
N PRO A 90 3.35 -5.64 0.87
CA PRO A 90 3.46 -4.21 0.56
C PRO A 90 2.33 -3.71 -0.37
N PRO A 91 1.99 -2.40 -0.37
CA PRO A 91 0.98 -1.83 -1.25
C PRO A 91 1.30 -2.07 -2.73
N LYS A 92 0.29 -2.43 -3.51
CA LYS A 92 0.44 -2.70 -4.95
C LYS A 92 0.23 -1.42 -5.77
N LYS A 93 1.16 -0.46 -5.65
CA LYS A 93 1.08 0.89 -6.25
C LYS A 93 0.69 0.87 -7.74
N THR A 94 1.36 0.06 -8.56
CA THR A 94 1.05 -0.08 -10.00
C THR A 94 -0.41 -0.48 -10.24
N ARG A 95 -0.94 -1.41 -9.44
CA ARG A 95 -2.34 -1.86 -9.56
C ARG A 95 -3.30 -0.74 -9.19
N VAL A 96 -3.00 0.08 -8.19
CA VAL A 96 -3.80 1.26 -7.83
C VAL A 96 -3.85 2.25 -9.00
N VAL A 97 -2.69 2.59 -9.58
CA VAL A 97 -2.58 3.52 -10.71
C VAL A 97 -3.31 3.00 -11.95
N ASP A 98 -3.17 1.71 -12.28
CA ASP A 98 -3.86 1.08 -13.41
C ASP A 98 -5.38 1.18 -13.26
N LYS A 99 -5.90 0.91 -12.05
CA LYS A 99 -7.33 0.98 -11.76
C LYS A 99 -7.86 2.41 -11.82
N LEU A 100 -7.16 3.35 -11.21
CA LEU A 100 -7.51 4.77 -11.30
C LEU A 100 -7.47 5.31 -12.73
N THR A 101 -6.52 4.85 -13.55
CA THR A 101 -6.45 5.20 -14.97
C THR A 101 -7.63 4.62 -15.74
N SER A 102 -8.04 3.38 -15.45
CA SER A 102 -9.23 2.77 -16.04
C SER A 102 -10.50 3.55 -15.68
N ILE A 103 -10.67 3.87 -14.40
CA ILE A 103 -11.78 4.70 -13.89
C ILE A 103 -11.81 6.04 -14.63
N GLN A 104 -10.65 6.71 -14.74
CA GLN A 104 -10.55 7.99 -15.42
C GLN A 104 -10.96 7.90 -16.90
N LYS A 105 -10.58 6.83 -17.62
CA LYS A 105 -10.97 6.63 -19.02
C LYS A 105 -12.47 6.47 -19.17
N THR A 106 -13.10 5.67 -18.31
CA THR A 106 -14.56 5.48 -18.33
C THR A 106 -15.27 6.81 -18.03
N LEU A 107 -14.88 7.53 -16.98
CA LEU A 107 -15.47 8.82 -16.63
C LEU A 107 -15.27 9.88 -17.73
N GLU A 108 -14.10 9.90 -18.38
CA GLU A 108 -13.84 10.83 -19.50
C GLU A 108 -14.74 10.53 -20.71
N SER A 109 -15.08 9.26 -20.96
CA SER A 109 -16.03 8.88 -22.01
C SER A 109 -17.47 9.32 -21.69
N LEU A 110 -17.82 9.36 -20.41
CA LEU A 110 -19.14 9.74 -19.91
C LEU A 110 -19.31 11.23 -19.65
N LYS A 111 -18.25 12.04 -19.70
CA LYS A 111 -18.27 13.47 -19.31
C LYS A 111 -19.28 14.33 -20.06
N ASN A 112 -19.67 13.92 -21.28
CA ASN A 112 -20.61 14.64 -22.12
C ASN A 112 -22.07 14.21 -21.88
N SER A 113 -22.30 13.09 -21.19
CA SER A 113 -23.62 12.49 -20.96
C SER A 113 -24.01 12.42 -19.48
N ALA A 114 -23.04 12.47 -18.56
CA ALA A 114 -23.23 12.44 -17.11
C ALA A 114 -22.48 13.61 -16.46
N GLY A 115 -23.21 14.51 -15.80
CA GLY A 115 -22.62 15.66 -15.10
C GLY A 115 -21.73 15.23 -13.93
N SER A 116 -22.10 14.15 -13.24
CA SER A 116 -21.30 13.57 -12.16
C SER A 116 -19.95 13.06 -12.66
N ALA A 117 -19.85 12.62 -13.91
CA ALA A 117 -18.61 12.09 -14.46
C ALA A 117 -17.49 13.15 -14.53
N VAL A 118 -17.83 14.44 -14.69
CA VAL A 118 -16.86 15.54 -14.63
C VAL A 118 -16.29 15.71 -13.22
N ALA A 119 -17.16 15.74 -12.21
CA ALA A 119 -16.76 15.89 -10.81
C ALA A 119 -15.93 14.68 -10.33
N LEU A 120 -16.41 13.47 -10.61
CA LEU A 120 -15.74 12.23 -10.29
C LEU A 120 -14.42 12.07 -11.05
N GLY A 121 -14.36 12.50 -12.31
CA GLY A 121 -13.13 12.48 -13.10
C GLY A 121 -12.06 13.41 -12.53
N SER A 122 -12.47 14.59 -12.05
CA SER A 122 -11.57 15.52 -11.34
C SER A 122 -11.07 14.93 -10.03
N LEU A 123 -11.94 14.32 -9.22
CA LEU A 123 -11.55 13.62 -8.00
C LEU A 123 -10.56 12.49 -8.31
N THR A 124 -10.85 11.65 -9.31
CA THR A 124 -9.98 10.55 -9.74
C THR A 124 -8.59 11.04 -10.15
N LYS A 125 -8.49 12.17 -10.88
CA LYS A 125 -7.20 12.78 -11.23
C LYS A 125 -6.39 13.20 -10.00
N LYS A 126 -7.04 13.78 -8.98
CA LYS A 126 -6.36 14.14 -7.70
C LYS A 126 -5.84 12.89 -6.98
N ILE A 127 -6.65 11.83 -6.94
CA ILE A 127 -6.26 10.55 -6.34
C ILE A 127 -5.09 9.93 -7.11
N LEU A 128 -5.09 9.99 -8.45
CA LEU A 128 -4.00 9.50 -9.29
C LEU A 128 -2.67 10.21 -8.97
N VAL A 129 -2.70 11.53 -8.75
CA VAL A 129 -1.52 12.30 -8.35
C VAL A 129 -1.01 11.81 -6.98
N ALA A 130 -1.88 11.67 -5.99
CA ALA A 130 -1.50 11.16 -4.66
C ALA A 130 -0.97 9.72 -4.71
N ALA A 131 -1.56 8.86 -5.55
CA ALA A 131 -1.06 7.50 -5.75
C ALA A 131 0.32 7.48 -6.44
N GLY A 132 0.64 8.49 -7.25
CA GLY A 132 1.94 8.65 -7.90
C GLY A 132 3.03 9.22 -7.00
N THR A 133 2.68 10.03 -5.99
CA THR A 133 3.64 10.57 -5.00
C THR A 133 4.05 9.55 -3.95
N LEU A 134 3.25 8.50 -3.78
CA LEU A 134 3.58 7.35 -2.94
C LEU A 134 4.83 6.56 -3.43
N LEU A 135 5.52 6.95 -4.51
CA LEU A 135 6.72 6.30 -5.10
C LEU A 135 8.02 6.86 -4.51
#